data_AF-A0A9E1HHY1-F1
#
_entry.id   AF-A0A9E1HHY1-F1
#
_cell.length_a   1.000
_cell.length_b   1.000
_cell.length_c   1.000
_cell.angle_alpha   90.00
_cell.angle_beta   90.00
_cell.angle_gamma   90.00
#
_symmetry.space_group_name_H-M   'P 1'
#
loop_
_entity.id
_entity.type
_entity.pdbx_description
1 polymer ?
#
loop_
_entity_poly.entity_id
_entity_poly.type
_entity_poly.pdbx_seq_one_letter_code
_entity_poly.pdbx_strand_id
1 'polypeptide(L)'
;MQKKLPMPDNLPNHLTDIFYHININLPKGDLKETVELDKAINQVNASDVYALQDYPLHNLSEYAGWALNSETTQSASKDSPLLITHWYYWGQQLYRSINPYKLDLKTPSLLEIPAYTKLPESLDSVIAEQDERLDLSDTDAKKITGSIPAMHGVIPKGSIFKQGDVILKKDEKLTPEKLIVLRRAGIKELSIYKNPKILIISMHSFDKEEMSEESLYVKDVLKTWGYEQVEIKSLKPERFDAAFNNLKKDNDPALDDSLTTSRDDYIKFFEEQNSNFDVILCCTYQNNRSSLFQLEKLPIFDQSSM
;
A
#
# COMPACT_ATOMS: atom_id res chain seq x y z
N MET A 1 8.96 -13.64 19.16
CA MET A 1 7.55 -13.88 19.58
C MET A 1 6.77 -14.17 18.31
N GLN A 2 6.39 -15.42 18.05
CA GLN A 2 5.67 -15.78 16.83
C GLN A 2 4.36 -15.02 16.78
N LYS A 3 4.16 -14.18 15.75
CA LYS A 3 2.84 -13.61 15.49
C LYS A 3 1.91 -14.78 15.19
N LYS A 4 0.94 -15.05 16.07
CA LYS A 4 -0.19 -15.92 15.74
C LYS A 4 -0.86 -15.28 14.53
N LEU A 5 -0.84 -15.97 13.40
CA LEU A 5 -1.67 -15.56 12.27
C LEU A 5 -3.14 -15.53 12.74
N PRO A 6 -3.90 -14.48 12.42
CA PRO A 6 -5.29 -14.38 12.83
C PRO A 6 -6.08 -15.48 12.14
N MET A 7 -6.56 -16.45 12.91
CA MET A 7 -7.44 -17.51 12.41
C MET A 7 -8.88 -17.10 12.67
N PRO A 8 -9.80 -17.23 11.69
CA PRO A 8 -11.22 -16.98 11.93
C PRO A 8 -11.74 -17.91 13.04
N ASP A 9 -12.48 -17.35 14.00
CA ASP A 9 -13.02 -18.11 15.15
C ASP A 9 -13.95 -19.27 14.73
N ASN A 10 -14.52 -19.20 13.52
CA ASN A 10 -15.45 -20.18 12.98
C ASN A 10 -14.83 -21.08 11.87
N LEU A 11 -13.50 -21.15 11.78
CA LEU A 11 -12.87 -22.02 10.79
C LEU A 11 -13.07 -23.51 11.20
N PRO A 12 -13.56 -24.38 10.31
CA PRO A 12 -13.71 -25.81 10.61
C PRO A 12 -12.44 -26.44 11.17
N ASN A 13 -12.57 -27.36 12.14
CA ASN A 13 -11.44 -27.98 12.83
C ASN A 13 -10.41 -28.61 11.87
N HIS A 14 -10.86 -29.28 10.81
CA HIS A 14 -9.95 -29.90 9.85
C HIS A 14 -9.10 -28.86 9.08
N LEU A 15 -9.66 -27.69 8.75
CA LEU A 15 -8.91 -26.59 8.12
C LEU A 15 -7.99 -25.89 9.12
N THR A 16 -8.38 -25.85 10.40
CA THR A 16 -7.56 -25.36 11.50
C THR A 16 -6.28 -26.18 11.66
N ASP A 17 -6.41 -27.51 11.70
CA ASP A 17 -5.28 -28.42 11.84
C ASP A 17 -4.31 -28.27 10.65
N ILE A 18 -4.85 -28.27 9.43
CA ILE A 18 -4.11 -28.00 8.20
C ILE A 18 -3.33 -26.69 8.29
N PHE A 19 -4.00 -25.61 8.71
CA PHE A 19 -3.41 -24.30 8.82
C PHE A 19 -2.19 -24.28 9.76
N TYR A 20 -2.31 -24.90 10.94
CA TYR A 20 -1.20 -24.99 11.88
C TYR A 20 -0.04 -25.82 11.34
N HIS A 21 -0.34 -26.93 10.65
CA HIS A 21 0.69 -27.75 10.00
C HIS A 21 1.45 -26.97 8.93
N ILE A 22 0.74 -26.21 8.08
CA ILE A 22 1.39 -25.35 7.07
C ILE A 22 2.24 -24.28 7.76
N ASN A 23 1.68 -23.55 8.73
CA ASN A 23 2.35 -22.43 9.39
C ASN A 23 3.69 -22.81 10.05
N ILE A 24 3.79 -24.01 10.63
CA ILE A 24 5.05 -24.48 11.25
C ILE A 24 6.14 -24.69 10.21
N ASN A 25 5.76 -25.10 9.00
CA ASN A 25 6.65 -25.43 7.88
C ASN A 25 6.92 -24.26 6.93
N LEU A 26 6.19 -23.15 7.06
CA LEU A 26 6.44 -21.97 6.24
C LEU A 26 7.84 -21.39 6.53
N PRO A 27 8.56 -20.93 5.49
CA PRO A 27 9.82 -20.25 5.68
C PRO A 27 9.61 -19.01 6.55
N LYS A 28 10.25 -18.98 7.72
CA LYS A 28 10.23 -17.84 8.65
C LYS A 28 11.31 -16.85 8.21
N GLY A 29 11.20 -16.41 6.97
CA GLY A 29 12.18 -15.53 6.33
C GLY A 29 12.08 -14.11 6.87
N ASP A 30 13.13 -13.66 7.55
CA ASP A 30 13.40 -12.24 7.81
C ASP A 30 14.26 -11.63 6.69
N LEU A 31 14.18 -12.18 5.46
CA LEU A 31 14.90 -11.60 4.32
C LEU A 31 14.28 -10.25 4.00
N LYS A 32 15.13 -9.22 4.03
CA LYS A 32 14.73 -7.84 3.80
C LYS A 32 15.37 -7.33 2.52
N GLU A 33 14.65 -6.46 1.85
CA GLU A 33 15.19 -5.67 0.76
C GLU A 33 14.74 -4.22 0.89
N THR A 34 15.55 -3.31 0.36
CA THR A 34 15.19 -1.90 0.27
C THR A 34 14.56 -1.66 -1.08
N VAL A 35 13.37 -1.05 -1.07
CA VAL A 35 12.65 -0.69 -2.28
C VAL A 35 12.30 0.80 -2.27
N GLU A 36 12.22 1.39 -3.46
CA GLU A 36 11.63 2.71 -3.64
C GLU A 36 10.15 2.69 -3.20
N LEU A 37 9.70 3.76 -2.55
CA LEU A 37 8.34 3.85 -2.00
C LEU A 37 7.25 3.63 -3.07
N ASP A 38 7.49 4.06 -4.30
CA ASP A 38 6.56 3.89 -5.42
C ASP A 38 6.40 2.44 -5.88
N LYS A 39 7.36 1.57 -5.55
CA LYS A 39 7.32 0.12 -5.82
C LYS A 39 6.85 -0.70 -4.61
N ALA A 40 6.52 -0.04 -3.50
CA ALA A 40 6.27 -0.70 -2.22
C ALA A 40 4.78 -1.05 -1.99
N ILE A 41 3.89 -0.76 -2.95
CA ILE A 41 2.47 -1.12 -2.82
C ILE A 41 2.29 -2.63 -2.63
N ASN A 42 1.35 -3.04 -1.77
CA ASN A 42 1.08 -4.43 -1.40
C ASN A 42 2.22 -5.18 -0.69
N GLN A 43 3.37 -4.54 -0.44
CA GLN A 43 4.48 -5.14 0.29
C GLN A 43 4.24 -5.06 1.81
N VAL A 44 4.98 -5.85 2.57
CA VAL A 44 4.93 -5.85 4.04
C VAL A 44 6.19 -5.22 4.59
N ASN A 45 6.04 -4.22 5.44
CA ASN A 45 7.13 -3.46 6.02
C ASN A 45 7.92 -4.25 7.07
N ALA A 46 9.25 -4.17 7.06
CA ALA A 46 10.12 -4.99 7.89
C ALA A 46 10.67 -4.31 9.17
N SER A 47 10.38 -3.02 9.36
CA SER A 47 10.81 -2.23 10.52
C SER A 47 9.94 -0.99 10.72
N ASP A 48 9.74 -0.52 11.96
CA ASP A 48 9.03 0.74 12.19
C ASP A 48 9.64 1.90 11.39
N VAL A 49 8.79 2.71 10.77
CA VAL A 49 9.18 3.86 9.95
C VAL A 49 8.74 5.12 10.65
N TYR A 50 9.67 6.05 10.79
CA TYR A 50 9.49 7.31 11.51
C TYR A 50 9.45 8.48 10.54
N ALA A 51 8.63 9.49 10.83
CA ALA A 51 8.54 10.67 9.99
C ALA A 51 9.87 11.44 9.95
N LEU A 52 10.32 11.81 8.75
CA LEU A 52 11.54 12.60 8.56
C LEU A 52 11.28 14.11 8.61
N GLN A 53 10.01 14.52 8.57
CA GLN A 53 9.59 15.91 8.60
C GLN A 53 8.17 16.03 9.19
N ASP A 54 7.82 17.22 9.63
CA ASP A 54 6.47 17.56 10.07
C ASP A 54 5.49 17.55 8.88
N TYR A 55 4.23 17.22 9.16
CA TYR A 55 3.14 17.43 8.21
C TYR A 55 1.91 18.08 8.89
N PRO A 56 1.38 19.19 8.32
CA PRO A 56 1.95 19.97 7.21
C PRO A 56 3.34 20.56 7.51
N LEU A 57 4.14 20.82 6.46
CA LEU A 57 5.51 21.39 6.62
C LEU A 57 5.51 22.86 7.07
N HIS A 58 4.41 23.55 6.84
CA HIS A 58 4.22 24.97 7.14
C HIS A 58 2.80 25.18 7.65
N ASN A 59 2.56 26.34 8.28
CA ASN A 59 1.21 26.78 8.58
C ASN A 59 0.43 26.97 7.27
N LEU A 60 -0.76 26.38 7.19
CA LEU A 60 -1.65 26.47 6.03
C LEU A 60 -2.92 27.23 6.42
N SER A 61 -3.56 27.89 5.47
CA SER A 61 -4.92 28.39 5.63
C SER A 61 -5.89 27.22 5.80
N GLU A 62 -6.80 27.33 6.77
CA GLU A 62 -7.85 26.32 6.98
C GLU A 62 -8.96 26.43 5.92
N TYR A 63 -9.26 27.66 5.50
CA TYR A 63 -10.26 28.01 4.51
C TYR A 63 -9.77 29.17 3.62
N ALA A 64 -10.51 29.45 2.55
CA ALA A 64 -10.26 30.65 1.75
C ALA A 64 -10.70 31.90 2.52
N GLY A 65 -9.88 32.95 2.51
CA GLY A 65 -10.13 34.16 3.27
C GLY A 65 -8.99 35.16 3.14
N TRP A 66 -8.87 36.07 4.11
CA TRP A 66 -7.87 37.11 4.13
C TRP A 66 -6.83 36.85 5.21
N ALA A 67 -5.60 36.60 4.80
CA ALA A 67 -4.46 36.44 5.70
C ALA A 67 -3.95 37.81 6.17
N LEU A 68 -3.62 37.89 7.46
CA LEU A 68 -3.13 39.09 8.13
C LEU A 68 -2.15 38.75 9.26
N ASN A 69 -1.45 39.76 9.78
CA ASN A 69 -0.69 39.67 11.01
C ASN A 69 -1.61 40.02 12.20
N SER A 70 -1.91 39.03 13.04
CA SER A 70 -2.80 39.17 14.20
C SER A 70 -2.38 40.27 15.16
N GLU A 71 -1.09 40.52 15.31
CA GLU A 71 -0.54 41.54 16.21
C GLU A 71 -1.05 42.94 15.87
N THR A 72 -1.23 43.23 14.57
CA THR A 72 -1.73 44.54 14.11
C THR A 72 -3.19 44.79 14.50
N THR A 73 -3.95 43.73 14.78
CA THR A 73 -5.39 43.79 15.05
C THR A 73 -5.74 43.93 16.53
N GLN A 74 -4.76 43.85 17.45
CA GLN A 74 -5.04 43.72 18.89
C GLN A 74 -5.78 44.93 19.48
N SER A 75 -5.60 46.12 18.92
CA SER A 75 -6.28 47.35 19.35
C SER A 75 -7.56 47.64 18.55
N ALA A 76 -7.92 46.80 17.57
CA ALA A 76 -9.07 47.03 16.70
C ALA A 76 -10.40 46.78 17.44
N SER A 77 -11.35 47.68 17.24
CA SER A 77 -12.71 47.59 17.79
C SER A 77 -13.74 48.24 16.85
N LYS A 78 -15.03 48.08 17.12
CA LYS A 78 -16.10 48.72 16.33
C LYS A 78 -16.02 50.25 16.39
N ASP A 79 -15.67 50.80 17.56
CA ASP A 79 -15.56 52.24 17.77
C ASP A 79 -14.22 52.81 17.25
N SER A 80 -13.18 51.98 17.16
CA SER A 80 -11.86 52.34 16.63
C SER A 80 -11.33 51.22 15.72
N PRO A 81 -11.81 51.14 14.47
CA PRO A 81 -11.41 50.09 13.54
C PRO A 81 -9.99 50.31 13.02
N LEU A 82 -9.28 49.21 12.76
CA LEU A 82 -8.00 49.25 12.02
C LEU A 82 -8.29 49.41 10.53
N LEU A 83 -7.81 50.51 9.95
CA LEU A 83 -7.89 50.76 8.51
C LEU A 83 -6.69 50.13 7.80
N ILE A 84 -6.96 49.34 6.77
CA ILE A 84 -5.98 48.65 5.95
C ILE A 84 -6.06 49.17 4.51
N THR A 85 -5.03 49.88 4.08
CA THR A 85 -4.94 50.50 2.75
C THR A 85 -4.14 49.67 1.74
N HIS A 86 -3.51 48.58 2.19
CA HIS A 86 -2.73 47.69 1.34
C HIS A 86 -3.37 46.30 1.36
N TRP A 87 -3.81 45.82 0.21
CA TRP A 87 -4.30 44.45 0.09
C TRP A 87 -3.94 43.83 -1.25
N TYR A 88 -3.81 42.51 -1.24
CA TYR A 88 -3.37 41.71 -2.36
C TYR A 88 -4.30 40.52 -2.53
N TYR A 89 -4.45 40.07 -3.77
CA TYR A 89 -5.16 38.85 -4.11
C TYR A 89 -4.17 37.82 -4.60
N TRP A 90 -4.15 36.64 -3.99
CA TRP A 90 -3.19 35.57 -4.31
C TRP A 90 -3.20 35.24 -5.80
N GLY A 91 -4.39 34.99 -6.35
CA GLY A 91 -4.56 34.66 -7.76
C GLY A 91 -4.03 35.78 -8.67
N GLN A 92 -4.34 37.04 -8.37
CA GLN A 92 -3.88 38.17 -9.18
C GLN A 92 -2.36 38.33 -9.18
N GLN A 93 -1.69 38.07 -8.04
CA GLN A 93 -0.23 38.10 -8.01
C GLN A 93 0.36 37.01 -8.91
N LEU A 94 -0.20 35.79 -8.86
CA LEU A 94 0.23 34.70 -9.73
C LEU A 94 -0.01 35.00 -11.22
N TYR A 95 -1.16 35.58 -11.59
CA TYR A 95 -1.43 36.00 -12.97
C TYR A 95 -0.48 37.10 -13.48
N ARG A 96 0.17 37.82 -12.56
CA ARG A 96 1.21 38.82 -12.86
C ARG A 96 2.62 38.27 -12.78
N SER A 97 2.79 36.95 -12.59
CA SER A 97 4.09 36.31 -12.34
C SER A 97 4.83 36.87 -11.12
N ILE A 98 4.10 37.37 -10.12
CA ILE A 98 4.64 37.87 -8.85
C ILE A 98 4.56 36.74 -7.83
N ASN A 99 5.66 36.48 -7.11
CA ASN A 99 5.70 35.51 -6.03
C ASN A 99 5.01 36.08 -4.78
N PRO A 100 3.85 35.54 -4.34
CA PRO A 100 3.12 36.07 -3.18
C PRO A 100 3.92 36.00 -1.87
N TYR A 101 4.84 35.04 -1.76
CA TYR A 101 5.71 34.87 -0.59
C TYR A 101 6.83 35.92 -0.50
N LYS A 102 6.99 36.78 -1.52
CA LYS A 102 7.98 37.86 -1.55
C LYS A 102 7.35 39.26 -1.47
N LEU A 103 6.03 39.34 -1.25
CA LEU A 103 5.35 40.61 -1.03
C LEU A 103 5.86 41.27 0.25
N ASP A 104 6.00 42.59 0.23
CA ASP A 104 6.28 43.35 1.46
C ASP A 104 4.97 43.55 2.22
N LEU A 105 4.77 42.71 3.24
CA LEU A 105 3.56 42.67 4.07
C LEU A 105 3.85 43.17 5.50
N LYS A 106 4.88 44.02 5.66
CA LYS A 106 5.28 44.58 6.96
C LYS A 106 4.30 45.64 7.46
N THR A 107 3.71 46.42 6.56
CA THR A 107 2.61 47.33 6.90
C THR A 107 1.33 46.52 7.10
N PRO A 108 0.36 47.01 7.91
CA PRO A 108 -0.95 46.37 8.03
C PRO A 108 -1.52 46.12 6.62
N SER A 109 -1.62 44.84 6.27
CA SER A 109 -1.96 44.39 4.92
C SER A 109 -2.88 43.18 4.99
N LEU A 110 -3.73 43.02 3.98
CA LEU A 110 -4.53 41.82 3.78
C LEU A 110 -4.06 41.07 2.53
N LEU A 111 -3.97 39.75 2.62
CA LEU A 111 -3.72 38.89 1.46
C LEU A 111 -4.86 37.88 1.33
N GLU A 112 -5.70 38.03 0.31
CA GLU A 112 -6.71 37.01 -0.02
C GLU A 112 -5.96 35.74 -0.44
N ILE A 113 -6.20 34.64 0.28
CA ILE A 113 -5.47 33.38 0.18
C ILE A 113 -6.46 32.23 0.01
N PRO A 114 -6.20 31.27 -0.90
CA PRO A 114 -7.03 30.06 -1.04
C PRO A 114 -6.92 29.16 0.19
N ALA A 115 -7.86 28.23 0.37
CA ALA A 115 -7.77 27.18 1.40
C ALA A 115 -6.53 26.28 1.20
N TYR A 116 -6.03 25.71 2.30
CA TYR A 116 -4.91 24.76 2.34
C TYR A 116 -3.61 25.29 1.70
N THR A 117 -3.41 26.60 1.72
CA THR A 117 -2.26 27.28 1.13
C THR A 117 -1.30 27.74 2.22
N LYS A 118 0.00 27.60 1.99
CA LYS A 118 1.03 28.06 2.93
C LYS A 118 0.90 29.57 3.15
N LEU A 119 0.92 30.01 4.41
CA LEU A 119 0.96 31.43 4.74
C LEU A 119 2.36 32.01 4.46
N PRO A 120 2.45 33.27 3.95
CA PRO A 120 3.69 34.06 4.03
C PRO A 120 4.18 34.18 5.48
N GLU A 121 5.50 34.24 5.68
CA GLU A 121 6.10 34.21 7.03
C GLU A 121 5.70 35.38 7.93
N SER A 122 5.32 36.52 7.34
CA SER A 122 4.86 37.71 8.07
C SER A 122 3.39 37.66 8.48
N LEU A 123 2.62 36.65 8.06
CA LEU A 123 1.20 36.50 8.34
C LEU A 123 0.98 35.24 9.18
N ASP A 124 0.08 35.31 10.16
CA ASP A 124 -0.11 34.24 11.15
C ASP A 124 -1.58 33.83 11.33
N SER A 125 -2.51 34.49 10.66
CA SER A 125 -3.96 34.31 10.83
C SER A 125 -4.71 34.55 9.52
N VAL A 126 -5.85 33.88 9.36
CA VAL A 126 -6.76 33.99 8.22
C VAL A 126 -8.17 34.24 8.73
N ILE A 127 -8.74 35.38 8.36
CA ILE A 127 -10.15 35.72 8.64
C ILE A 127 -11.00 35.39 7.39
N ALA A 128 -12.15 34.76 7.59
CA ALA A 128 -13.05 34.45 6.48
C ALA A 128 -13.70 35.73 5.95
N GLU A 129 -14.05 35.77 4.66
CA GLU A 129 -14.64 36.96 4.03
C GLU A 129 -15.97 37.38 4.70
N GLN A 130 -16.74 36.41 5.19
CA GLN A 130 -18.02 36.59 5.87
C GLN A 130 -17.92 36.88 7.37
N ASP A 131 -16.72 36.95 7.95
CA ASP A 131 -16.56 37.24 9.37
C ASP A 131 -16.97 38.70 9.68
N GLU A 132 -17.83 38.90 10.68
CA GLU A 132 -18.37 40.22 11.03
C GLU A 132 -17.30 41.25 11.44
N ARG A 133 -16.10 40.79 11.83
CA ARG A 133 -14.98 41.66 12.18
C ARG A 133 -14.27 42.22 10.95
N LEU A 134 -14.55 41.71 9.76
CA LEU A 134 -13.97 42.15 8.49
C LEU A 134 -15.03 42.92 7.69
N ASP A 135 -14.73 44.19 7.40
CA ASP A 135 -15.55 45.01 6.50
C ASP A 135 -14.77 45.30 5.21
N LEU A 136 -15.28 44.75 4.12
CA LEU A 136 -14.72 44.91 2.77
C LEU A 136 -15.50 45.87 1.87
N SER A 137 -16.54 46.53 2.39
CA SER A 137 -17.48 47.34 1.60
C SER A 137 -16.84 48.59 0.99
N ASP A 138 -15.82 49.13 1.64
CA ASP A 138 -15.12 50.35 1.25
C ASP A 138 -14.03 50.07 0.19
N THR A 139 -13.98 50.90 -0.84
CA THR A 139 -13.08 50.74 -1.99
C THR A 139 -11.66 51.22 -1.70
N ASP A 140 -11.51 52.17 -0.77
CA ASP A 140 -10.24 52.86 -0.52
C ASP A 140 -9.50 52.25 0.68
N ALA A 141 -10.23 51.68 1.64
CA ALA A 141 -9.65 50.99 2.78
C ALA A 141 -10.52 49.82 3.25
N LYS A 142 -9.89 48.70 3.63
CA LYS A 142 -10.55 47.59 4.33
C LYS A 142 -10.50 47.84 5.82
N LYS A 143 -11.49 47.34 6.58
CA LYS A 143 -11.55 47.59 8.03
C LYS A 143 -11.59 46.29 8.81
N ILE A 144 -10.77 46.23 9.86
CA ILE A 144 -10.89 45.22 10.91
C ILE A 144 -11.51 45.90 12.13
N THR A 145 -12.66 45.39 12.57
CA THR A 145 -13.49 45.99 13.63
C THR A 145 -13.42 45.20 14.95
N GLY A 146 -12.51 44.24 15.05
CA GLY A 146 -12.24 43.48 16.27
C GLY A 146 -10.92 42.72 16.21
N SER A 147 -10.35 42.40 17.37
CA SER A 147 -9.11 41.62 17.45
C SER A 147 -9.26 40.23 16.84
N ILE A 148 -8.24 39.83 16.08
CA ILE A 148 -8.07 38.50 15.49
C ILE A 148 -6.96 37.80 16.28
N PRO A 149 -7.24 36.65 16.92
CA PRO A 149 -6.21 35.88 17.62
C PRO A 149 -5.16 35.32 16.65
N ALA A 150 -3.92 35.17 17.11
CA ALA A 150 -2.90 34.43 16.39
C ALA A 150 -3.37 33.00 16.08
N MET A 151 -2.99 32.47 14.91
CA MET A 151 -3.40 31.15 14.41
C MET A 151 -4.90 30.99 14.12
N HIS A 152 -5.69 32.08 14.13
CA HIS A 152 -7.09 32.02 13.74
C HIS A 152 -7.20 31.61 12.26
N GLY A 153 -8.02 30.60 11.93
CA GLY A 153 -8.18 30.10 10.56
C GLY A 153 -6.93 29.46 9.96
N VAL A 154 -6.01 28.96 10.79
CA VAL A 154 -4.74 28.36 10.37
C VAL A 154 -4.63 26.92 10.84
N ILE A 155 -4.30 26.02 9.91
CA ILE A 155 -3.85 24.66 10.19
C ILE A 155 -2.38 24.72 10.58
N PRO A 156 -2.01 24.39 11.84
CA PRO A 156 -0.63 24.51 12.29
C PRO A 156 0.30 23.54 11.59
N LYS A 157 1.56 23.94 11.40
CA LYS A 157 2.66 23.05 11.05
C LYS A 157 2.71 21.85 12.00
N GLY A 158 2.87 20.64 11.45
CA GLY A 158 2.99 19.41 12.24
C GLY A 158 1.73 19.03 13.03
N SER A 159 0.56 19.53 12.65
CA SER A 159 -0.72 19.20 13.30
C SER A 159 -1.22 17.78 12.99
N ILE A 160 -0.75 17.13 11.93
CA ILE A 160 -1.12 15.76 11.58
C ILE A 160 -0.12 14.78 12.19
N PHE A 161 1.17 14.99 11.92
CA PHE A 161 2.27 14.28 12.59
C PHE A 161 3.51 15.17 12.60
N LYS A 162 4.39 14.90 13.55
CA LYS A 162 5.67 15.57 13.72
C LYS A 162 6.81 14.67 13.30
N GLN A 163 7.94 15.29 12.98
CA GLN A 163 9.19 14.55 12.78
C GLN A 163 9.47 13.64 13.99
N GLY A 164 9.78 12.37 13.70
CA GLY A 164 10.01 11.34 14.72
C GLY A 164 8.79 10.54 15.13
N ASP A 165 7.58 10.88 14.68
CA ASP A 165 6.39 10.04 14.93
C ASP A 165 6.45 8.74 14.11
N VAL A 166 5.92 7.63 14.66
CA VAL A 166 5.82 6.36 13.93
C VAL A 166 4.68 6.44 12.92
N ILE A 167 5.02 6.34 11.62
CA ILE A 167 4.06 6.45 10.51
C ILE A 167 3.58 5.08 10.01
N LEU A 168 4.47 4.09 10.07
CA LEU A 168 4.20 2.73 9.64
C LEU A 168 4.88 1.76 10.60
N LYS A 169 4.12 0.81 11.14
CA LYS A 169 4.67 -0.18 12.06
C LYS A 169 5.29 -1.35 11.30
N LYS A 170 6.20 -2.05 11.97
CA LYS A 170 6.72 -3.34 11.52
C LYS A 170 5.57 -4.33 11.28
N ASP A 171 5.69 -5.07 10.18
CA ASP A 171 4.75 -6.07 9.66
C ASP A 171 3.39 -5.50 9.22
N GLU A 172 3.31 -4.19 9.01
CA GLU A 172 2.13 -3.56 8.42
C GLU A 172 2.19 -3.67 6.89
N LYS A 173 1.06 -4.02 6.26
CA LYS A 173 0.94 -4.07 4.81
C LYS A 173 0.80 -2.65 4.26
N LEU A 174 1.52 -2.36 3.19
CA LEU A 174 1.48 -1.07 2.51
C LEU A 174 0.25 -0.96 1.61
N THR A 175 -0.61 0.01 1.95
CA THR A 175 -1.80 0.38 1.19
C THR A 175 -1.61 1.75 0.52
N PRO A 176 -2.45 2.13 -0.47
CA PRO A 176 -2.36 3.44 -1.11
C PRO A 176 -2.42 4.60 -0.10
N GLU A 177 -3.27 4.49 0.92
CA GLU A 177 -3.44 5.50 1.97
C GLU A 177 -2.14 5.66 2.76
N LYS A 178 -1.50 4.55 3.15
CA LYS A 178 -0.23 4.56 3.88
C LYS A 178 0.90 5.16 3.04
N LEU A 179 0.94 4.86 1.75
CA LEU A 179 1.94 5.45 0.85
C LEU A 179 1.81 6.98 0.78
N ILE A 180 0.59 7.54 0.80
CA ILE A 180 0.41 9.00 0.85
C ILE A 180 1.03 9.57 2.13
N VAL A 181 0.72 8.98 3.29
CA VAL A 181 1.26 9.44 4.58
C VAL A 181 2.79 9.37 4.60
N LEU A 182 3.37 8.27 4.10
CA LEU A 182 4.83 8.08 4.00
C LEU A 182 5.48 9.12 3.08
N ARG A 183 4.87 9.43 1.93
CA ARG A 183 5.35 10.52 1.05
C ARG A 183 5.32 11.86 1.75
N ARG A 184 4.23 12.17 2.46
CA ARG A 184 4.11 13.41 3.25
C ARG A 184 5.13 13.46 4.39
N ALA A 185 5.51 12.32 4.94
CA ALA A 185 6.54 12.17 5.96
C ALA A 185 7.98 12.23 5.42
N GLY A 186 8.15 12.42 4.11
CA GLY A 186 9.46 12.57 3.46
C GLY A 186 10.15 11.24 3.12
N ILE A 187 9.46 10.12 3.28
CA ILE A 187 10.02 8.79 3.01
C ILE A 187 10.10 8.56 1.50
N LYS A 188 11.25 8.06 1.04
CA LYS A 188 11.50 7.73 -0.38
C LYS A 188 11.76 6.26 -0.62
N GLU A 189 12.25 5.56 0.39
CA GLU A 189 12.58 4.14 0.35
C GLU A 189 12.16 3.47 1.65
N LEU A 190 11.92 2.17 1.59
CA LEU A 190 11.47 1.36 2.72
C LEU A 190 12.21 0.03 2.74
N SER A 191 12.46 -0.49 3.94
CA SER A 191 12.85 -1.88 4.12
C SER A 191 11.60 -2.74 4.22
N ILE A 192 11.39 -3.59 3.23
CA ILE A 192 10.26 -4.54 3.19
C ILE A 192 10.76 -5.96 3.41
N TYR A 193 9.85 -6.87 3.73
CA TYR A 193 10.11 -8.29 3.58
C TYR A 193 10.16 -8.63 2.10
N LYS A 194 11.19 -9.38 1.71
CA LYS A 194 11.35 -9.84 0.34
C LYS A 194 10.21 -10.80 0.00
N ASN A 195 9.55 -10.57 -1.14
CA ASN A 195 8.54 -11.50 -1.63
C ASN A 195 9.16 -12.84 -2.05
N PRO A 196 8.54 -13.97 -1.70
CA PRO A 196 9.01 -15.28 -2.13
C PRO A 196 8.81 -15.47 -3.64
N LYS A 197 9.74 -16.20 -4.24
CA LYS A 197 9.57 -16.84 -5.55
C LYS A 197 8.69 -18.07 -5.39
N ILE A 198 7.57 -18.08 -6.09
CA ILE A 198 6.58 -19.16 -5.98
C ILE A 198 6.56 -19.97 -7.28
N LEU A 199 6.68 -21.28 -7.15
CA LEU A 199 6.44 -22.22 -8.24
C LEU A 199 5.13 -22.97 -7.97
N ILE A 200 4.26 -23.00 -8.96
CA ILE A 200 3.09 -23.88 -8.99
C ILE A 200 3.42 -25.07 -9.88
N ILE A 201 3.22 -26.29 -9.38
CA ILE A 201 3.40 -27.52 -10.15
C ILE A 201 2.02 -28.07 -10.49
N SER A 202 1.68 -28.09 -11.78
CA SER A 202 0.43 -28.65 -12.29
C SER A 202 0.63 -30.12 -12.67
N MET A 203 -0.05 -31.04 -11.99
CA MET A 203 -0.02 -32.48 -12.25
C MET A 203 -1.37 -33.03 -12.73
N HIS A 204 -2.23 -32.18 -13.31
CA HIS A 204 -3.62 -32.51 -13.64
C HIS A 204 -3.80 -33.32 -14.92
N SER A 205 -2.91 -33.19 -15.90
CA SER A 205 -3.02 -33.89 -17.19
C SER A 205 -1.86 -34.88 -17.36
N PHE A 206 -2.19 -36.14 -17.60
CA PHE A 206 -1.22 -37.19 -17.94
C PHE A 206 -1.08 -37.36 -19.46
N ASP A 207 -2.13 -37.00 -20.21
CA ASP A 207 -2.30 -37.23 -21.64
C ASP A 207 -2.20 -35.96 -22.51
N LYS A 208 -2.37 -34.76 -21.91
CA LYS A 208 -2.31 -33.47 -22.62
C LYS A 208 -1.35 -32.49 -21.99
N GLU A 209 -0.64 -31.71 -22.81
CA GLU A 209 0.18 -30.58 -22.37
C GLU A 209 -0.66 -29.30 -22.19
N GLU A 210 -1.82 -29.41 -21.53
CA GLU A 210 -2.66 -28.26 -21.21
C GLU A 210 -2.47 -27.85 -19.75
N MET A 211 -2.39 -26.55 -19.52
CA MET A 211 -2.29 -26.00 -18.16
C MET A 211 -3.65 -26.09 -17.47
N SER A 212 -3.67 -26.56 -16.22
CA SER A 212 -4.92 -26.62 -15.45
C SER A 212 -5.48 -25.23 -15.14
N GLU A 213 -6.80 -25.10 -15.25
CA GLU A 213 -7.53 -23.87 -14.92
C GLU A 213 -7.29 -23.47 -13.46
N GLU A 214 -7.15 -24.45 -12.56
CA GLU A 214 -6.83 -24.24 -11.15
C GLU A 214 -5.44 -23.63 -10.94
N SER A 215 -4.42 -24.10 -11.67
CA SER A 215 -3.07 -23.54 -11.55
C SER A 215 -3.00 -22.11 -12.08
N LEU A 216 -3.72 -21.83 -13.17
CA LEU A 216 -3.86 -20.47 -13.71
C LEU A 216 -4.58 -19.57 -12.70
N TYR A 217 -5.69 -20.03 -12.14
CA TYR A 217 -6.45 -19.32 -11.12
C TYR A 217 -5.58 -18.99 -9.89
N VAL A 218 -4.89 -19.98 -9.32
CA VAL A 218 -4.02 -19.78 -8.15
C VAL A 218 -2.91 -18.77 -8.45
N LYS A 219 -2.27 -18.85 -9.63
CA LYS A 219 -1.26 -17.88 -10.06
C LYS A 219 -1.82 -16.45 -10.06
N ASP A 220 -2.98 -16.25 -10.66
CA ASP A 220 -3.56 -14.92 -10.79
C ASP A 220 -4.03 -14.38 -9.43
N VAL A 221 -4.59 -15.23 -8.56
CA VAL A 221 -4.90 -14.86 -7.16
C VAL A 221 -3.65 -14.42 -6.42
N LEU A 222 -2.53 -15.15 -6.51
CA LEU A 222 -1.27 -14.77 -5.86
C LEU A 222 -0.75 -13.41 -6.35
N LYS A 223 -0.89 -13.13 -7.66
CA LYS A 223 -0.54 -11.81 -8.21
C LYS A 223 -1.40 -10.70 -7.64
N THR A 224 -2.72 -10.92 -7.46
CA THR A 224 -3.57 -9.91 -6.80
C THR A 224 -3.14 -9.61 -5.37
N TRP A 225 -2.47 -10.56 -4.69
CA TRP A 225 -1.96 -10.37 -3.34
C TRP A 225 -0.62 -9.61 -3.29
N GLY A 226 0.03 -9.41 -4.44
CA GLY A 226 1.30 -8.70 -4.61
C GLY A 226 2.50 -9.61 -4.92
N TYR A 227 2.29 -10.91 -5.15
CA TYR A 227 3.37 -11.83 -5.53
C TYR A 227 3.59 -11.81 -7.04
N GLU A 228 4.63 -11.11 -7.49
CA GLU A 228 4.94 -10.97 -8.92
C GLU A 228 5.70 -12.17 -9.50
N GLN A 229 6.53 -12.83 -8.68
CA GLN A 229 7.42 -13.91 -9.12
C GLN A 229 6.73 -15.27 -8.95
N VAL A 230 5.71 -15.51 -9.79
CA VAL A 230 4.92 -16.75 -9.79
C VAL A 230 5.03 -17.46 -11.14
N GLU A 231 5.62 -18.65 -11.13
CA GLU A 231 5.78 -19.51 -12.30
C GLU A 231 4.91 -20.76 -12.19
N ILE A 232 4.52 -21.34 -13.33
CA ILE A 232 3.86 -22.64 -13.35
C ILE A 232 4.69 -23.59 -14.22
N LYS A 233 4.91 -24.80 -13.71
CA LYS A 233 5.51 -25.91 -14.46
C LYS A 233 4.59 -27.12 -14.42
N SER A 234 4.55 -27.86 -15.51
CA SER A 234 3.84 -29.14 -15.55
C SER A 234 4.78 -30.25 -15.10
N LEU A 235 4.26 -31.19 -14.31
CA LEU A 235 4.94 -32.42 -13.95
C LEU A 235 3.96 -33.57 -14.06
N LYS A 236 4.30 -34.59 -14.85
CA LYS A 236 3.46 -35.79 -14.92
C LYS A 236 3.57 -36.58 -13.62
N PRO A 237 2.53 -37.36 -13.25
CA PRO A 237 2.57 -38.15 -12.03
C PRO A 237 3.78 -39.10 -11.99
N GLU A 238 4.33 -39.30 -10.80
CA GLU A 238 5.35 -40.35 -10.57
C GLU A 238 4.75 -41.72 -10.89
N ARG A 239 5.46 -42.52 -11.69
CA ARG A 239 5.06 -43.89 -12.01
C ARG A 239 5.63 -44.90 -11.02
N PHE A 240 4.94 -46.03 -10.89
CA PHE A 240 5.49 -47.20 -10.22
C PHE A 240 6.48 -47.92 -11.14
N ASP A 241 7.76 -47.55 -11.08
CA ASP A 241 8.80 -48.07 -12.00
C ASP A 241 8.88 -49.61 -12.05
N ALA A 242 8.67 -50.29 -10.92
CA ALA A 242 8.65 -51.76 -10.89
C ALA A 242 7.51 -52.36 -11.73
N ALA A 243 6.30 -51.79 -11.62
CA ALA A 243 5.14 -52.23 -12.39
C ALA A 243 5.32 -51.90 -13.88
N PHE A 244 5.76 -50.67 -14.18
CA PHE A 244 6.06 -50.22 -15.55
C PHE A 244 7.08 -51.14 -16.24
N ASN A 245 8.18 -51.47 -15.57
CA ASN A 245 9.23 -52.32 -16.12
C ASN A 245 8.77 -53.76 -16.37
N ASN A 246 7.83 -54.29 -15.58
CA ASN A 246 7.25 -55.61 -15.82
C ASN A 246 6.35 -55.61 -17.06
N LEU A 247 5.42 -54.65 -17.17
CA LEU A 247 4.56 -54.50 -18.35
C LEU A 247 5.36 -54.25 -19.63
N LYS A 248 6.48 -53.52 -19.53
CA LYS A 248 7.41 -53.30 -20.64
C LYS A 248 8.09 -54.59 -21.11
N LYS A 249 8.41 -55.52 -20.19
CA LYS A 249 8.94 -56.84 -20.55
C LYS A 249 7.90 -57.72 -21.23
N ASP A 250 6.64 -57.60 -20.81
CA ASP A 250 5.51 -58.36 -21.34
C ASP A 250 5.02 -57.82 -22.70
N ASN A 251 5.63 -56.75 -23.22
CA ASN A 251 5.22 -56.02 -24.43
C ASN A 251 3.73 -55.64 -24.41
N ASP A 252 3.25 -55.16 -23.26
CA ASP A 252 1.85 -54.74 -23.11
C ASP A 252 1.53 -53.61 -24.12
N PRO A 253 0.57 -53.81 -25.05
CA PRO A 253 0.24 -52.82 -26.07
C PRO A 253 -0.42 -51.55 -25.53
N ALA A 254 -0.90 -51.56 -24.28
CA ALA A 254 -1.47 -50.38 -23.62
C ALA A 254 -0.41 -49.55 -22.87
N LEU A 255 0.86 -49.99 -22.85
CA LEU A 255 1.92 -49.26 -22.18
C LEU A 255 2.34 -48.01 -22.97
N ASP A 256 2.17 -46.85 -22.34
CA ASP A 256 2.64 -45.57 -22.85
C ASP A 256 3.57 -44.92 -21.81
N ASP A 257 4.85 -44.82 -22.14
CA ASP A 257 5.88 -44.28 -21.26
C ASP A 257 5.85 -42.75 -21.18
N SER A 258 5.11 -42.11 -22.07
CA SER A 258 4.96 -40.67 -22.10
C SER A 258 3.99 -40.16 -21.02
N LEU A 259 3.07 -40.97 -20.51
CA LEU A 259 2.00 -40.51 -19.60
C LEU A 259 2.46 -40.19 -18.18
N THR A 260 3.63 -40.67 -17.78
CA THR A 260 4.10 -40.61 -16.38
C THR A 260 5.61 -40.39 -16.30
N THR A 261 6.09 -39.92 -15.16
CA THR A 261 7.51 -39.62 -14.93
C THR A 261 8.18 -40.74 -14.12
N SER A 262 9.40 -41.13 -14.49
CA SER A 262 10.20 -42.08 -13.71
C SER A 262 10.51 -41.52 -12.32
N ARG A 263 10.79 -42.37 -11.33
CA ARG A 263 11.14 -41.89 -9.98
C ARG A 263 12.38 -41.00 -9.98
N ASP A 264 13.40 -41.38 -10.76
CA ASP A 264 14.65 -40.62 -10.83
C ASP A 264 14.44 -39.24 -11.47
N ASP A 265 13.69 -39.17 -12.57
CA ASP A 265 13.36 -37.89 -13.22
C ASP A 265 12.45 -37.02 -12.35
N TYR A 266 11.53 -37.64 -11.59
CA TYR A 266 10.63 -36.94 -10.68
C TYR A 266 11.42 -36.28 -9.54
N ILE A 267 12.35 -37.00 -8.91
CA ILE A 267 13.22 -36.45 -7.86
C ILE A 267 14.08 -35.33 -8.45
N LYS A 268 14.73 -35.59 -9.60
CA LYS A 268 15.59 -34.62 -10.27
C LYS A 268 14.84 -33.32 -10.60
N PHE A 269 13.59 -33.41 -11.05
CA PHE A 269 12.76 -32.23 -11.32
C PHE A 269 12.67 -31.31 -10.11
N PHE A 270 12.36 -31.84 -8.91
CA PHE A 270 12.24 -31.04 -7.69
C PHE A 270 13.59 -30.49 -7.21
N GLU A 271 14.66 -31.29 -7.30
CA GLU A 271 16.01 -30.84 -6.94
C GLU A 271 16.45 -29.62 -7.76
N GLU A 272 16.14 -29.60 -9.06
CA GLU A 272 16.39 -28.45 -9.94
C GLU A 272 15.59 -27.19 -9.56
N GLN A 273 14.43 -27.35 -8.90
CA GLN A 273 13.59 -26.22 -8.51
C GLN A 273 13.95 -25.64 -7.14
N ASN A 274 14.46 -26.46 -6.22
CA ASN A 274 14.75 -26.06 -4.83
C ASN A 274 15.76 -24.90 -4.71
N SER A 275 16.62 -24.70 -5.73
CA SER A 275 17.58 -23.59 -5.74
C SER A 275 17.00 -22.29 -6.29
N ASN A 276 15.85 -22.37 -6.98
CA ASN A 276 15.29 -21.27 -7.77
C ASN A 276 14.03 -20.65 -7.14
N PHE A 277 13.31 -21.41 -6.31
CA PHE A 277 12.04 -21.00 -5.71
C PHE A 277 12.05 -21.15 -4.20
N ASP A 278 11.39 -20.22 -3.52
CA ASP A 278 11.27 -20.20 -2.06
C ASP A 278 10.07 -21.03 -1.57
N VAL A 279 9.03 -21.13 -2.40
CA VAL A 279 7.79 -21.88 -2.12
C VAL A 279 7.38 -22.66 -3.36
N ILE A 280 7.06 -23.94 -3.17
CA ILE A 280 6.52 -24.82 -4.22
C ILE A 280 5.11 -25.28 -3.81
N LEU A 281 4.13 -25.02 -4.68
CA LEU A 281 2.73 -25.41 -4.51
C LEU A 281 2.40 -26.52 -5.52
N CYS A 282 2.08 -27.73 -5.04
CA CYS A 282 1.74 -28.86 -5.91
C CYS A 282 0.22 -28.98 -6.07
N CYS A 283 -0.28 -28.77 -7.30
CA CYS A 283 -1.66 -29.00 -7.70
C CYS A 283 -1.76 -30.39 -8.33
N THR A 284 -2.32 -31.35 -7.59
CA THR A 284 -2.36 -32.77 -8.01
C THR A 284 -3.78 -33.33 -7.97
N TYR A 285 -4.04 -34.35 -8.79
CA TYR A 285 -5.31 -35.09 -8.79
C TYR A 285 -5.49 -36.01 -7.55
N GLN A 286 -4.45 -36.24 -6.76
CA GLN A 286 -4.48 -37.26 -5.72
C GLN A 286 -5.36 -36.88 -4.53
N ASN A 287 -6.39 -37.71 -4.30
CA ASN A 287 -7.23 -37.76 -3.10
C ASN A 287 -6.50 -38.50 -1.97
N ASN A 288 -5.31 -38.03 -1.59
CA ASN A 288 -4.52 -38.64 -0.53
C ASN A 288 -4.79 -37.93 0.80
N ARG A 289 -5.04 -38.69 1.87
CA ARG A 289 -5.19 -38.14 3.25
C ARG A 289 -3.94 -37.37 3.75
N SER A 290 -2.84 -37.42 3.00
CA SER A 290 -1.58 -36.70 3.24
C SER A 290 -1.45 -35.38 2.46
N SER A 291 -2.42 -35.00 1.62
CA SER A 291 -2.43 -33.68 0.98
C SER A 291 -2.78 -32.60 2.01
N LEU A 292 -1.90 -31.62 2.21
CA LEU A 292 -2.12 -30.51 3.15
C LEU A 292 -3.24 -29.56 2.72
N PHE A 293 -3.68 -29.57 1.46
CA PHE A 293 -4.76 -28.69 0.99
C PHE A 293 -5.58 -29.37 -0.11
N GLN A 294 -6.90 -29.42 0.07
CA GLN A 294 -7.86 -29.82 -0.95
C GLN A 294 -8.76 -28.61 -1.21
N LEU A 295 -8.71 -28.05 -2.42
CA LEU A 295 -9.78 -27.17 -2.87
C LEU A 295 -11.00 -28.08 -3.07
N GLU A 296 -12.02 -27.96 -2.22
CA GLU A 296 -13.31 -28.57 -2.51
C GLU A 296 -13.75 -28.10 -3.90
N LYS A 297 -14.18 -29.05 -4.73
CA LYS A 297 -14.62 -28.83 -6.12
C LYS A 297 -15.47 -27.56 -6.17
N LEU A 298 -14.91 -26.46 -6.67
CA LEU A 298 -15.67 -25.28 -6.96
C LEU A 298 -16.57 -25.65 -8.15
N PRO A 299 -17.91 -25.62 -8.02
CA PRO A 299 -18.84 -26.05 -9.07
C PRO A 299 -18.75 -25.25 -10.38
N ILE A 300 -17.85 -24.27 -10.45
CA ILE A 300 -17.66 -23.35 -11.57
C ILE A 300 -16.67 -23.92 -12.62
N PHE A 301 -15.81 -24.87 -12.25
CA PHE A 301 -14.75 -25.41 -13.13
C PHE A 301 -15.05 -26.83 -13.67
N ASP A 302 -16.29 -27.31 -13.55
CA ASP A 302 -16.64 -28.66 -13.98
C ASP A 302 -16.96 -28.75 -15.48
N GLN A 303 -15.94 -28.97 -16.32
CA GLN A 303 -16.14 -29.29 -17.73
C GLN A 303 -16.71 -30.71 -17.97
N SER A 304 -16.96 -31.53 -16.93
CA SER A 304 -17.68 -32.81 -17.10
C SER A 304 -19.21 -32.66 -17.18
N SER A 305 -19.70 -31.41 -17.23
CA SER A 305 -21.12 -31.08 -17.37
C SER A 305 -21.52 -30.41 -18.70
N MET A 306 -20.76 -30.64 -19.77
CA MET A 306 -21.21 -30.47 -21.17
C MET A 306 -21.07 -31.75 -21.98
#